data_AF-A0A1V0M475-F1
#
_entry.id   AF-A0A1V0M475-F1
#
_cell.length_a   1.000
_cell.length_b   1.000
_cell.length_c   1.000
_cell.angle_alpha   90.00
_cell.angle_beta   90.00
_cell.angle_gamma   90.00
#
_symmetry.space_group_name_H-M   'P 1'
#
loop_
_entity.id
_entity.type
_entity.pdbx_description
1 polymer ?
#
loop_
_entity_poly.entity_id
_entity_poly.type
_entity_poly.pdbx_seq_one_letter_code
_entity_poly.pdbx_strand_id
1 'polypeptide(L)'
;MDKSVFLKKVESLDGFISIKQDQQQEVISVGSSEMEKEFERLTNETFLYEAGKPCLRVIHVHLNDGDAEYDLIYFHDLVLGKSKSPITYMIGFNDRALSATVSDAEHKTPAQMFDQFIKAYQGQSDEEFIDMPLTELAKALQSETIDADKYVSAFYTVVSVPMPEYSKMKGDSTTVLQAIKDIQGQTLIPALGSALDIVIHANAFCDNVINRSARLTSNATAEIGMMGEQAVSYGLKAASAQIADIQMRGSKLAGMAGMF
;
A
#
# COMPACT_ATOMS: atom_id res chain seq x y z
N MET A 1 -9.96 -11.91 18.29
CA MET A 1 -10.24 -12.59 19.58
C MET A 1 -11.73 -12.56 19.81
N ASP A 2 -12.32 -13.60 20.40
CA ASP A 2 -13.75 -13.60 20.72
C ASP A 2 -14.05 -12.58 21.84
N LYS A 3 -15.14 -11.81 21.68
CA LYS A 3 -15.59 -10.77 22.62
C LYS A 3 -15.78 -11.35 24.03
N SER A 4 -16.17 -12.62 24.11
CA SER A 4 -16.32 -13.37 25.36
C SER A 4 -15.03 -13.48 26.19
N VAL A 5 -13.86 -13.56 25.52
CA VAL A 5 -12.55 -13.67 26.17
C VAL A 5 -12.09 -12.32 26.71
N PHE A 6 -12.36 -11.24 25.98
CA PHE A 6 -12.04 -9.88 26.44
C PHE A 6 -12.83 -9.54 27.71
N LEU A 7 -14.13 -9.81 27.71
CA LEU A 7 -15.02 -9.54 28.84
C LEU A 7 -14.54 -10.22 30.12
N LYS A 8 -14.18 -11.50 30.05
CA LYS A 8 -13.62 -12.23 31.20
C LYS A 8 -12.35 -11.58 31.75
N LYS A 9 -11.49 -11.05 30.88
CA LYS A 9 -10.26 -10.35 31.31
C LYS A 9 -10.59 -9.03 32.01
N VAL A 10 -11.59 -8.28 31.52
CA VAL A 10 -12.06 -7.05 32.19
C VAL A 10 -12.67 -7.37 33.55
N GLU A 11 -13.49 -8.42 33.65
CA GLU A 11 -14.12 -8.85 34.90
C GLU A 11 -13.11 -9.29 35.96
N SER A 12 -11.95 -9.78 35.53
CA SER A 12 -10.84 -10.18 36.40
C SER A 12 -9.97 -9.02 36.89
N LEU A 13 -10.22 -7.78 36.46
CA LEU A 13 -9.45 -6.62 36.90
C LEU A 13 -9.70 -6.31 38.38
N ASP A 14 -8.62 -5.96 39.08
CA ASP A 14 -8.70 -5.57 40.49
C ASP A 14 -9.65 -4.39 40.68
N GLY A 15 -10.55 -4.51 41.67
CA GLY A 15 -11.56 -3.50 41.98
C GLY A 15 -12.84 -3.58 41.14
N PHE A 16 -12.89 -4.39 40.06
CA PHE A 16 -14.08 -4.50 39.20
C PHE A 16 -15.33 -5.01 39.95
N ILE A 17 -15.17 -6.02 40.82
CA ILE A 17 -16.29 -6.57 41.61
C ILE A 17 -16.78 -5.57 42.66
N SER A 18 -15.94 -4.61 43.07
CA SER A 18 -16.23 -3.66 44.15
C SER A 18 -17.05 -2.44 43.70
N ILE A 19 -17.16 -2.19 42.40
CA ILE A 19 -17.92 -1.08 41.83
C ILE A 19 -19.36 -1.51 41.48
N LYS A 20 -20.27 -0.54 41.33
CA LYS A 20 -21.70 -0.82 41.07
C LYS A 20 -21.92 -1.40 39.69
N GLN A 21 -23.02 -2.12 39.51
CA GLN A 21 -23.31 -2.84 38.26
C GLN A 21 -23.47 -1.92 37.03
N ASP A 22 -24.04 -0.73 37.20
CA ASP A 22 -24.11 0.31 36.16
C ASP A 22 -22.72 0.82 35.76
N GLN A 23 -21.84 0.99 36.76
CA GLN A 23 -20.44 1.40 36.57
C GLN A 23 -19.58 0.29 35.93
N GLN A 24 -19.88 -0.99 36.20
CA GLN A 24 -19.23 -2.13 35.54
C GLN A 24 -19.47 -2.13 34.04
N GLN A 25 -20.69 -1.79 33.59
CA GLN A 25 -21.01 -1.67 32.17
C GLN A 25 -20.25 -0.51 31.51
N GLU A 26 -20.10 0.60 32.21
CA GLU A 26 -19.28 1.73 31.76
C GLU A 26 -17.81 1.30 31.55
N VAL A 27 -17.21 0.60 32.52
CA VAL A 27 -15.84 0.08 32.41
C VAL A 27 -15.66 -0.86 31.21
N ILE A 28 -16.60 -1.79 31.02
CA ILE A 28 -16.59 -2.72 29.88
C ILE A 28 -16.69 -1.96 28.56
N SER A 29 -17.58 -0.97 28.48
CA SER A 29 -17.79 -0.16 27.28
C SER A 29 -16.55 0.64 26.93
N VAL A 30 -15.93 1.31 27.90
CA VAL A 30 -14.69 2.07 27.71
C VAL A 30 -13.56 1.15 27.24
N GLY A 31 -13.33 0.03 27.92
CA GLY A 31 -12.28 -0.91 27.54
C GLY A 31 -12.47 -1.49 26.13
N SER A 32 -13.71 -1.83 25.76
CA SER A 32 -14.01 -2.37 24.42
C SER A 32 -13.82 -1.31 23.34
N SER A 33 -14.29 -0.08 23.58
CA SER A 33 -14.16 1.02 22.63
C SER A 33 -12.69 1.36 22.36
N GLU A 34 -11.87 1.46 23.41
CA GLU A 34 -10.44 1.77 23.26
C GLU A 34 -9.65 0.61 22.63
N MET A 35 -10.02 -0.64 22.90
CA MET A 35 -9.46 -1.80 22.20
C MET A 35 -9.74 -1.73 20.69
N GLU A 36 -10.98 -1.45 20.29
CA GLU A 36 -11.38 -1.38 18.88
C GLU A 36 -10.66 -0.25 18.15
N LYS A 37 -10.60 0.95 18.75
CA LYS A 37 -9.87 2.09 18.20
C LYS A 37 -8.37 1.80 18.04
N GLU A 38 -7.76 1.17 19.02
CA GLU A 38 -6.33 0.84 18.96
C GLU A 38 -6.04 -0.20 17.87
N PHE A 39 -6.90 -1.22 17.75
CA PHE A 39 -6.78 -2.19 16.67
C PHE A 39 -6.92 -1.52 15.30
N GLU A 40 -7.92 -0.66 15.13
CA GLU A 40 -8.12 0.12 13.90
C GLU A 40 -6.89 0.98 13.57
N ARG A 41 -6.36 1.72 14.56
CA ARG A 41 -5.14 2.53 14.41
C ARG A 41 -3.96 1.68 13.93
N LEU A 42 -3.67 0.57 14.61
CA LEU A 42 -2.58 -0.34 14.25
C LEU A 42 -2.76 -0.91 12.84
N THR A 43 -3.98 -1.30 12.47
CA THR A 43 -4.25 -1.82 11.12
C THR A 43 -4.06 -0.74 10.06
N ASN A 44 -4.51 0.49 10.28
CA ASN A 44 -4.34 1.61 9.36
C ASN A 44 -2.87 2.03 9.18
N GLU A 45 -2.06 1.85 10.22
CA GLU A 45 -0.63 2.13 10.16
C GLU A 45 0.18 1.01 9.47
N THR A 46 -0.30 -0.23 9.53
CA THR A 46 0.44 -1.41 9.07
C THR A 46 0.05 -1.84 7.65
N PHE A 47 -1.25 -1.76 7.30
CA PHE A 47 -1.74 -2.12 5.98
C PHE A 47 -1.64 -0.94 5.02
N LEU A 48 -0.64 -0.99 4.15
CA LEU A 48 -0.33 0.09 3.21
C LEU A 48 -1.13 0.03 1.89
N TYR A 49 -2.06 -0.91 1.75
CA TYR A 49 -2.92 -1.04 0.58
C TYR A 49 -4.32 -1.41 1.03
N GLU A 50 -5.34 -0.80 0.44
CA GLU A 50 -6.73 -1.11 0.77
C GLU A 50 -7.22 -2.34 -0.02
N ALA A 51 -7.90 -3.26 0.67
CA ALA A 51 -8.51 -4.42 0.04
C ALA A 51 -9.54 -4.01 -1.04
N GLY A 52 -9.48 -4.66 -2.21
CA GLY A 52 -10.41 -4.41 -3.32
C GLY A 52 -10.14 -3.12 -4.12
N LYS A 53 -9.13 -2.33 -3.76
CA LYS A 53 -8.74 -1.10 -4.47
C LYS A 53 -7.54 -1.32 -5.39
N PRO A 54 -7.35 -0.50 -6.43
CA PRO A 54 -6.11 -0.47 -7.19
C PRO A 54 -4.88 -0.29 -6.30
N CYS A 55 -3.84 -1.09 -6.51
CA CYS A 55 -2.56 -0.98 -5.80
C CYS A 55 -1.38 -0.64 -6.70
N LEU A 56 -1.50 -0.86 -8.01
CA LEU A 56 -0.46 -0.53 -8.99
C LEU A 56 -1.12 -0.07 -10.27
N ARG A 57 -0.67 1.07 -10.81
CA ARG A 57 -0.97 1.49 -12.17
C ARG A 57 0.27 1.31 -13.03
N VAL A 58 0.11 0.65 -14.16
CA VAL A 58 1.14 0.50 -15.20
C VAL A 58 0.63 1.17 -16.45
N ILE A 59 1.43 2.05 -17.04
CA ILE A 59 1.18 2.59 -18.38
C ILE A 59 2.34 2.10 -19.24
N HIS A 60 2.01 1.52 -20.38
CA HIS A 60 2.98 1.06 -21.34
C HIS A 60 2.69 1.71 -22.69
N VAL A 61 3.66 2.45 -23.21
CA VAL A 61 3.66 3.03 -24.53
C VAL A 61 4.67 2.26 -25.36
N HIS A 62 4.22 1.63 -26.44
CA HIS A 62 5.08 0.92 -27.38
C HIS A 62 4.99 1.57 -28.76
N LEU A 63 6.14 1.74 -29.41
CA LEU A 63 6.28 2.24 -30.78
C LEU A 63 7.29 1.35 -31.52
N ASN A 64 6.91 0.86 -32.70
CA ASN A 64 7.79 0.12 -33.60
C ASN A 64 7.70 0.76 -35.00
N ASP A 65 8.82 1.29 -35.50
CA ASP A 65 8.91 1.94 -36.80
C ASP A 65 9.41 1.02 -37.93
N GLY A 66 9.63 -0.26 -37.62
CA GLY A 66 10.11 -1.31 -38.51
C GLY A 66 11.60 -1.62 -38.34
N ASP A 67 12.40 -0.61 -38.00
CA ASP A 67 13.85 -0.75 -37.81
C ASP A 67 14.25 -0.78 -36.32
N ALA A 68 13.40 -0.22 -35.45
CA ALA A 68 13.61 -0.19 -34.00
C ALA A 68 12.30 -0.32 -33.19
N GLU A 69 12.42 -0.90 -32.00
CA GLU A 69 11.38 -0.92 -30.98
C GLU A 69 11.70 0.05 -29.84
N TYR A 70 10.67 0.79 -29.40
CA TYR A 70 10.74 1.75 -28.31
C TYR A 70 9.61 1.49 -27.32
N ASP A 71 9.97 1.25 -26.07
CA ASP A 71 9.02 1.04 -24.99
C ASP A 71 9.23 2.07 -23.89
N LEU A 72 8.15 2.70 -23.46
CA LEU A 72 8.14 3.58 -22.30
C LEU A 72 7.13 3.03 -21.29
N ILE A 73 7.64 2.62 -20.14
CA ILE A 73 6.85 2.04 -19.06
C ILE A 73 6.85 3.00 -17.87
N TYR A 74 5.66 3.38 -17.45
CA TYR A 74 5.43 4.10 -16.21
C TYR A 74 4.81 3.16 -15.18
N PHE A 75 5.42 3.08 -14.01
CA PHE A 75 4.84 2.42 -12.84
C PHE A 75 4.43 3.46 -11.81
N HIS A 76 3.27 3.24 -11.19
CA HIS A 76 2.80 4.02 -10.06
C HIS A 76 2.25 3.10 -8.98
N ASP A 77 3.03 2.97 -7.93
CA ASP A 77 2.68 2.29 -6.70
C ASP A 77 1.66 3.14 -5.93
N LEU A 78 0.44 2.61 -5.77
CA LEU A 78 -0.68 3.27 -5.10
C LEU A 78 -0.69 2.95 -3.60
N VAL A 79 0.50 2.92 -3.00
CA VAL A 79 0.72 2.70 -1.57
C VAL A 79 0.11 3.85 -0.76
N LEU A 80 -0.58 3.49 0.33
CA LEU A 80 -1.14 4.43 1.29
C LEU A 80 -0.03 4.91 2.24
N GLY A 81 0.10 6.23 2.39
CA GLY A 81 1.02 6.84 3.36
C GLY A 81 2.45 7.03 2.86
N LYS A 82 3.38 7.24 3.81
CA LYS A 82 4.77 7.59 3.48
C LYS A 82 5.56 6.35 3.08
N SER A 83 6.15 6.39 1.90
CA SER A 83 7.09 5.37 1.40
C SER A 83 8.54 5.81 1.60
N LYS A 84 9.41 4.88 2.00
CA LYS A 84 10.88 5.08 1.99
C LYS A 84 11.52 4.76 0.64
N SER A 85 10.75 4.16 -0.26
CA SER A 85 11.16 3.80 -1.62
C SER A 85 10.44 4.71 -2.62
N PRO A 86 10.96 4.88 -3.83
CA PRO A 86 10.23 5.55 -4.90
C PRO A 86 8.84 4.93 -5.11
N ILE A 87 7.89 5.74 -5.56
CA ILE A 87 6.49 5.31 -5.78
C ILE A 87 6.03 5.54 -7.22
N THR A 88 6.76 6.35 -7.99
CA THR A 88 6.57 6.45 -9.43
C THR A 88 7.89 6.26 -10.14
N TYR A 89 7.85 5.51 -11.24
CA TYR A 89 9.01 5.13 -12.04
C TYR A 89 8.67 5.37 -13.51
N MET A 90 9.66 5.74 -14.29
CA MET A 90 9.57 5.81 -15.75
C MET A 90 10.82 5.15 -16.32
N ILE A 91 10.61 4.14 -17.17
CA ILE A 91 11.68 3.38 -17.79
C ILE A 91 11.45 3.39 -19.30
N GLY A 92 12.46 3.84 -20.03
CA GLY A 92 12.51 3.76 -21.48
C GLY A 92 13.44 2.63 -21.91
N PHE A 93 13.00 1.84 -22.86
CA PHE A 93 13.76 0.84 -23.57
C PHE A 93 13.81 1.21 -25.04
N ASN A 94 14.97 1.01 -25.65
CA ASN A 94 15.07 0.77 -27.08
C ASN A 94 15.93 -0.49 -27.28
N ASP A 95 16.00 -1.01 -28.50
CA ASP A 95 16.76 -2.24 -28.83
C ASP A 95 18.24 -2.26 -28.39
N ARG A 96 18.79 -1.10 -27.99
CA ARG A 96 20.22 -0.91 -27.67
C ARG A 96 20.46 -0.44 -26.24
N ALA A 97 19.45 0.05 -25.53
CA ALA A 97 19.63 0.80 -24.30
C ALA A 97 18.41 0.78 -23.36
N LEU A 98 18.72 0.86 -22.07
CA LEU A 98 17.75 1.05 -20.99
C LEU A 98 18.07 2.36 -20.28
N SER A 99 17.09 3.26 -20.21
CA SER A 99 17.16 4.46 -19.37
C SER A 99 16.01 4.45 -18.37
N ALA A 100 16.25 4.93 -17.16
CA ALA A 100 15.27 4.90 -16.10
C ALA A 100 15.40 6.12 -15.19
N THR A 101 14.25 6.57 -14.68
CA THR A 101 14.17 7.60 -13.65
C THR A 101 13.10 7.23 -12.62
N VAL A 102 13.31 7.71 -11.40
CA VAL A 102 12.47 7.40 -10.24
C VAL A 102 12.10 8.69 -9.53
N SER A 103 10.96 8.71 -8.84
CA SER A 103 10.64 9.82 -7.95
C SER A 103 11.33 9.69 -6.60
N ASP A 104 11.58 10.80 -5.93
CA ASP A 104 12.05 10.86 -4.54
C ASP A 104 10.91 10.52 -3.55
N ALA A 105 10.24 9.38 -3.77
CA ALA A 105 9.04 8.94 -3.05
C ALA A 105 7.83 9.88 -3.16
N GLU A 106 7.74 10.66 -4.24
CA GLU A 106 6.61 11.53 -4.56
C GLU A 106 5.70 10.92 -5.62
N HIS A 107 4.41 11.23 -5.56
CA HIS A 107 3.47 10.89 -6.62
C HIS A 107 3.63 11.91 -7.75
N LYS A 108 4.16 11.47 -8.88
CA LYS A 108 4.30 12.29 -10.08
C LYS A 108 3.41 11.77 -11.19
N THR A 109 2.79 12.66 -11.94
CA THR A 109 2.01 12.28 -13.11
C THR A 109 2.93 11.67 -14.19
N PRO A 110 2.39 10.93 -15.16
CA PRO A 110 3.19 10.40 -16.27
C PRO A 110 3.99 11.50 -17.00
N ALA A 111 3.37 12.66 -17.24
CA ALA A 111 4.04 13.81 -17.87
C ALA A 111 5.20 14.36 -17.01
N GLN A 112 4.99 14.52 -15.69
CA GLN A 112 6.05 14.98 -14.79
C GLN A 112 7.23 14.00 -14.75
N MET A 113 6.95 12.69 -14.69
CA MET A 113 7.98 11.66 -14.75
C MET A 113 8.69 11.63 -16.10
N PHE A 114 7.97 11.90 -17.19
CA PHE A 114 8.55 11.97 -18.53
C PHE A 114 9.52 13.15 -18.68
N ASP A 115 9.20 14.32 -18.11
CA ASP A 115 10.14 15.45 -18.09
C ASP A 115 11.42 15.11 -17.32
N GLN A 116 11.30 14.38 -16.20
CA GLN A 116 12.47 13.89 -15.45
C GLN A 116 13.26 12.85 -16.23
N PHE A 117 12.57 11.98 -16.95
CA PHE A 117 13.14 10.96 -17.80
C PHE A 117 13.97 11.58 -18.92
N ILE A 118 13.42 12.57 -19.64
CA ILE A 118 14.14 13.28 -20.71
C ILE A 118 15.42 13.92 -20.18
N LYS A 119 15.36 14.60 -19.03
CA LYS A 119 16.55 15.22 -18.43
C LYS A 119 17.62 14.21 -18.08
N ALA A 120 17.23 13.06 -17.52
CA ALA A 120 18.16 11.98 -17.20
C ALA A 120 18.75 11.36 -18.47
N TYR A 121 17.90 11.12 -19.48
CA TYR A 121 18.27 10.56 -20.77
C TYR A 121 19.25 11.46 -21.54
N GLN A 122 18.99 12.78 -21.59
CA GLN A 122 19.90 13.76 -22.22
C GLN A 122 21.28 13.84 -21.55
N GLY A 123 21.39 13.41 -20.29
CA GLY A 123 22.67 13.34 -19.58
C GLY A 123 23.51 12.10 -19.91
N GLN A 124 22.97 11.13 -20.65
CA GLN A 124 23.68 9.93 -21.07
C GLN A 124 24.35 10.21 -22.42
N SER A 125 25.67 10.39 -22.42
CA SER A 125 26.44 10.95 -23.56
C SER A 125 27.16 9.90 -24.41
N ASP A 126 26.47 8.84 -24.83
CA ASP A 126 27.02 7.89 -25.81
C ASP A 126 26.17 7.89 -27.09
N GLU A 127 26.84 7.90 -28.25
CA GLU A 127 26.24 7.87 -29.59
C GLU A 127 25.25 6.70 -29.81
N GLU A 128 25.25 5.71 -28.89
CA GLU A 128 24.36 4.55 -28.86
C GLU A 128 22.95 4.84 -28.28
N PHE A 129 22.75 6.01 -27.67
CA PHE A 129 21.49 6.43 -27.02
C PHE A 129 20.75 7.50 -27.82
N ILE A 130 21.02 7.67 -29.11
CA ILE A 130 20.32 8.65 -29.95
C ILE A 130 19.14 7.94 -30.62
N ASP A 131 17.99 8.61 -30.75
CA ASP A 131 16.78 8.22 -31.50
C ASP A 131 15.53 7.74 -30.74
N MET A 132 15.40 7.89 -29.41
CA MET A 132 14.07 7.72 -28.81
C MET A 132 13.08 8.74 -29.39
N PRO A 133 11.87 8.34 -29.83
CA PRO A 133 10.87 9.23 -30.40
C PRO A 133 10.17 10.07 -29.31
N LEU A 134 10.93 10.95 -28.65
CA LEU A 134 10.51 11.70 -27.46
C LEU A 134 9.26 12.55 -27.71
N THR A 135 9.11 13.09 -28.93
CA THR A 135 7.94 13.91 -29.27
C THR A 135 6.66 13.07 -29.32
N GLU A 136 6.74 11.88 -29.90
CA GLU A 136 5.63 10.95 -30.02
C GLU A 136 5.28 10.32 -28.68
N LEU A 137 6.29 9.95 -27.89
CA LEU A 137 6.10 9.49 -26.51
C LEU A 137 5.45 10.58 -25.64
N ALA A 138 5.90 11.84 -25.76
CA ALA A 138 5.28 12.97 -25.05
C ALA A 138 3.80 13.13 -25.41
N LYS A 139 3.49 13.10 -26.71
CA LYS A 139 2.11 13.20 -27.21
C LYS A 139 1.27 12.04 -26.69
N ALA A 140 1.78 10.81 -26.78
CA ALA A 140 1.08 9.63 -26.31
C ALA A 140 0.73 9.72 -24.81
N LEU A 141 1.64 10.23 -23.98
CA LEU A 141 1.38 10.45 -22.56
C LEU A 141 0.38 11.58 -22.28
N GLN A 142 0.29 12.60 -23.15
CA GLN A 142 -0.63 13.72 -23.00
C GLN A 142 -2.04 13.42 -23.52
N SER A 143 -2.15 12.72 -24.64
CA SER A 143 -3.42 12.40 -25.30
C SER A 143 -3.95 11.01 -24.96
N GLU A 144 -3.20 10.22 -24.17
CA GLU A 144 -3.50 8.82 -23.81
C GLU A 144 -3.83 7.94 -25.04
N THR A 145 -3.24 8.27 -26.19
CA THR A 145 -3.53 7.68 -27.50
C THR A 145 -2.30 7.75 -28.41
N ILE A 146 -2.17 6.83 -29.36
CA ILE A 146 -1.08 6.82 -30.34
C ILE A 146 -1.66 6.88 -31.74
N ASP A 147 -0.99 7.63 -32.61
CA ASP A 147 -1.24 7.63 -34.04
C ASP A 147 -0.61 6.37 -34.65
N ALA A 148 -1.42 5.31 -34.75
CA ALA A 148 -0.96 4.00 -35.20
C ALA A 148 -0.55 3.97 -36.68
N ASP A 149 -1.03 4.91 -37.51
CA ASP A 149 -0.78 4.93 -38.95
C ASP A 149 0.69 5.27 -39.31
N LYS A 150 1.45 5.81 -38.35
CA LYS A 150 2.86 6.18 -38.51
C LYS A 150 3.83 5.01 -38.23
N TYR A 151 3.36 3.92 -37.62
CA TYR A 151 4.19 2.86 -37.06
C TYR A 151 3.79 1.49 -37.61
N VAL A 152 4.75 0.56 -37.66
CA VAL A 152 4.46 -0.85 -37.97
C VAL A 152 3.60 -1.46 -36.88
N SER A 153 3.90 -1.13 -35.62
CA SER A 153 3.00 -1.39 -34.50
C SER A 153 3.13 -0.31 -33.43
N ALA A 154 2.02 0.05 -32.81
CA ALA A 154 1.97 1.11 -31.80
C ALA A 154 0.79 0.87 -30.87
N PHE A 155 1.00 0.97 -29.56
CA PHE A 155 -0.10 0.89 -28.60
C PHE A 155 0.18 1.64 -27.30
N TYR A 156 -0.92 2.16 -26.72
CA TYR A 156 -0.95 2.77 -25.40
C TYR A 156 -1.84 1.92 -24.50
N THR A 157 -1.23 1.26 -23.52
CA THR A 157 -1.93 0.34 -22.63
C THR A 157 -1.88 0.89 -21.21
N VAL A 158 -3.04 0.94 -20.55
CA VAL A 158 -3.14 1.25 -19.13
C VAL A 158 -3.67 0.04 -18.40
N VAL A 159 -2.92 -0.42 -17.41
CA VAL A 159 -3.31 -1.53 -16.52
C VAL A 159 -3.42 -0.99 -15.11
N SER A 160 -4.57 -1.24 -14.49
CA SER A 160 -4.79 -0.99 -13.07
C SER A 160 -4.89 -2.33 -12.36
N VAL A 161 -3.86 -2.68 -11.59
CA VAL A 161 -3.79 -3.94 -10.87
C VAL A 161 -4.48 -3.77 -9.52
N PRO A 162 -5.52 -4.56 -9.22
CA PRO A 162 -6.21 -4.48 -7.94
C PRO A 162 -5.42 -5.20 -6.83
N MET A 163 -5.54 -4.68 -5.61
CA MET A 163 -5.32 -5.43 -4.40
C MET A 163 -6.53 -6.34 -4.20
N PRO A 164 -6.37 -7.67 -4.13
CA PRO A 164 -7.50 -8.55 -3.88
C PRO A 164 -8.07 -8.35 -2.47
N GLU A 165 -9.24 -8.92 -2.23
CA GLU A 165 -9.95 -8.87 -0.95
C GLU A 165 -9.27 -9.75 0.12
N TYR A 166 -8.05 -9.38 0.51
CA TYR A 166 -7.20 -10.17 1.40
C TYR A 166 -7.79 -10.31 2.81
N SER A 167 -8.69 -9.41 3.23
CA SER A 167 -9.45 -9.53 4.49
C SER A 167 -10.32 -10.79 4.56
N LYS A 168 -10.66 -11.39 3.42
CA LYS A 168 -11.47 -12.60 3.31
C LYS A 168 -10.63 -13.85 3.07
N MET A 169 -9.32 -13.69 2.85
CA MET A 169 -8.42 -14.81 2.59
C MET A 169 -8.15 -15.57 3.88
N LYS A 170 -8.07 -16.90 3.76
CA LYS A 170 -7.69 -17.80 4.85
C LYS A 170 -6.32 -18.39 4.54
N GLY A 171 -5.49 -18.52 5.56
CA GLY A 171 -4.15 -19.11 5.44
C GLY A 171 -3.11 -18.32 6.21
N ASP A 172 -1.88 -18.80 6.14
CA ASP A 172 -0.72 -18.07 6.65
C ASP A 172 -0.27 -16.95 5.69
N SER A 173 0.72 -16.17 6.12
CA SER A 173 1.26 -15.06 5.34
C SER A 173 1.80 -15.50 3.98
N THR A 174 2.39 -16.70 3.87
CA THR A 174 2.88 -17.26 2.61
C THR A 174 1.74 -17.59 1.65
N THR A 175 0.65 -18.14 2.15
CA THR A 175 -0.56 -18.42 1.36
C THR A 175 -1.17 -17.12 0.83
N VAL A 176 -1.25 -16.09 1.68
CA VAL A 176 -1.74 -14.77 1.28
C VAL A 176 -0.82 -14.13 0.23
N LEU A 177 0.50 -14.22 0.41
CA LEU A 177 1.48 -13.73 -0.56
C LEU A 177 1.27 -14.34 -1.94
N GLN A 178 1.15 -15.67 -2.01
CA GLN A 178 0.98 -16.38 -3.27
C GLN A 178 -0.35 -16.01 -3.92
N ALA A 179 -1.45 -16.00 -3.15
CA ALA A 179 -2.77 -15.65 -3.66
C ALA A 179 -2.82 -14.22 -4.23
N ILE A 180 -2.19 -13.25 -3.56
CA ILE A 180 -2.11 -11.88 -4.07
C ILE A 180 -1.33 -11.85 -5.39
N LYS A 181 -0.16 -12.48 -5.45
CA LYS A 181 0.65 -12.54 -6.67
C LYS A 181 -0.09 -13.18 -7.84
N ASP A 182 -0.80 -14.27 -7.60
CA ASP A 182 -1.54 -14.98 -8.64
C ASP A 182 -2.65 -14.11 -9.23
N ILE A 183 -3.43 -13.44 -8.37
CA ILE A 183 -4.53 -12.56 -8.82
C ILE A 183 -3.98 -11.33 -9.57
N GLN A 184 -2.93 -10.72 -9.03
CA GLN A 184 -2.27 -9.57 -9.68
C GLN A 184 -1.64 -9.97 -11.02
N GLY A 185 -0.99 -11.13 -11.07
CA GLY A 185 -0.41 -11.72 -12.29
C GLY A 185 -1.48 -12.02 -13.34
N GLN A 186 -2.62 -12.60 -12.95
CA GLN A 186 -3.77 -12.83 -13.85
C GLN A 186 -4.33 -11.53 -14.44
N THR A 187 -4.20 -10.40 -13.74
CA THR A 187 -4.61 -9.10 -14.27
C THR A 187 -3.55 -8.53 -15.22
N LEU A 188 -2.28 -8.61 -14.81
CA LEU A 188 -1.18 -7.97 -15.51
C LEU A 188 -0.78 -8.69 -16.81
N ILE A 189 -0.68 -10.02 -16.77
CA ILE A 189 -0.15 -10.83 -17.89
C ILE A 189 -1.00 -10.67 -19.16
N PRO A 190 -2.34 -10.85 -19.13
CA PRO A 190 -3.13 -10.72 -20.35
C PRO A 190 -3.19 -9.29 -20.87
N ALA A 191 -3.11 -8.31 -19.97
CA ALA A 191 -3.22 -6.90 -20.32
C ALA A 191 -1.95 -6.38 -21.00
N LEU A 192 -0.78 -6.90 -20.64
CA LEU A 192 0.51 -6.50 -21.21
C LEU A 192 0.98 -7.40 -22.37
N GLY A 193 0.41 -8.60 -22.52
CA GLY A 193 0.61 -9.44 -23.71
C GLY A 193 2.08 -9.67 -24.05
N SER A 194 2.50 -9.22 -25.25
CA SER A 194 3.87 -9.35 -25.76
C SER A 194 4.91 -8.50 -25.01
N ALA A 195 4.49 -7.54 -24.19
CA ALA A 195 5.39 -6.66 -23.43
C ALA A 195 5.85 -7.25 -22.10
N LEU A 196 5.42 -8.47 -21.76
CA LEU A 196 5.63 -9.05 -20.44
C LEU A 196 7.12 -9.14 -20.09
N ASP A 197 7.98 -9.53 -21.03
CA ASP A 197 9.42 -9.67 -20.78
C ASP A 197 10.06 -8.32 -20.45
N ILE A 198 9.71 -7.27 -21.21
CA ILE A 198 10.17 -5.90 -20.98
C ILE A 198 9.71 -5.40 -19.62
N VAL A 199 8.45 -5.64 -19.26
CA VAL A 199 7.87 -5.26 -17.98
C VAL A 199 8.52 -6.01 -16.82
N ILE A 200 8.87 -7.29 -17.00
CA ILE A 200 9.60 -8.08 -16.01
C ILE A 200 11.01 -7.49 -15.79
N HIS A 201 11.72 -7.15 -16.87
CA HIS A 201 13.02 -6.49 -16.80
C HIS A 201 12.92 -5.12 -16.13
N ALA A 202 11.92 -4.32 -16.49
CA ALA A 202 11.63 -3.03 -15.88
C ALA A 202 11.34 -3.18 -14.38
N ASN A 203 10.54 -4.17 -14.00
CA ASN A 203 10.22 -4.45 -12.60
C ASN A 203 11.42 -4.95 -11.80
N ALA A 204 12.33 -5.72 -12.42
CA ALA A 204 13.58 -6.10 -11.79
C ALA A 204 14.46 -4.88 -11.50
N PHE A 205 14.48 -3.89 -12.41
CA PHE A 205 15.14 -2.61 -12.18
C PHE A 205 14.47 -1.78 -11.07
N CYS A 206 13.14 -1.76 -10.99
CA CYS A 206 12.38 -1.03 -9.98
C CYS A 206 12.41 -1.63 -8.56
N ASP A 207 13.31 -2.57 -8.25
CA ASP A 207 13.32 -3.33 -7.00
C ASP A 207 11.93 -3.92 -6.66
N ASN A 208 11.34 -4.62 -7.63
CA ASN A 208 10.12 -5.42 -7.48
C ASN A 208 8.85 -4.64 -7.10
N VAL A 209 8.61 -3.50 -7.75
CA VAL A 209 7.36 -2.70 -7.61
C VAL A 209 6.08 -3.53 -7.78
N ILE A 210 6.04 -4.48 -8.73
CA ILE A 210 4.89 -5.36 -8.97
C ILE A 210 4.60 -6.24 -7.75
N ASN A 211 5.65 -6.79 -7.12
CA ASN A 211 5.52 -7.72 -6.00
C ASN A 211 5.44 -7.03 -4.63
N ARG A 212 5.65 -5.71 -4.59
CA ARG A 212 5.77 -4.96 -3.33
C ARG A 212 4.48 -5.02 -2.52
N SER A 213 3.35 -4.86 -3.18
CA SER A 213 2.04 -4.84 -2.53
C SER A 213 1.72 -6.19 -1.88
N ALA A 214 1.97 -7.30 -2.58
CA ALA A 214 1.85 -8.65 -2.04
C ALA A 214 2.75 -8.89 -0.82
N ARG A 215 4.02 -8.43 -0.88
CA ARG A 215 4.99 -8.58 0.22
C ARG A 215 4.58 -7.79 1.47
N LEU A 216 4.22 -6.53 1.30
CA LEU A 216 3.85 -5.65 2.42
C LEU A 216 2.56 -6.14 3.10
N THR A 217 1.54 -6.51 2.32
CA THR A 217 0.29 -7.06 2.86
C THR A 217 0.50 -8.42 3.54
N SER A 218 1.36 -9.28 2.99
CA SER A 218 1.71 -10.57 3.61
C SER A 218 2.38 -10.38 4.99
N ASN A 219 3.35 -9.47 5.08
CA ASN A 219 4.00 -9.15 6.35
C ASN A 219 3.00 -8.58 7.36
N ALA A 220 2.16 -7.63 6.93
CA ALA A 220 1.11 -7.06 7.78
C ALA A 220 0.13 -8.14 8.29
N THR A 221 -0.21 -9.12 7.45
CA THR A 221 -1.06 -10.26 7.83
C THR A 221 -0.40 -11.15 8.89
N ALA A 222 0.92 -11.36 8.82
CA ALA A 222 1.66 -12.09 9.85
C ALA A 222 1.60 -11.39 11.22
N GLU A 223 1.51 -10.06 11.23
CA GLU A 223 1.52 -9.24 12.45
C GLU A 223 0.13 -9.05 13.07
N ILE A 224 -0.97 -9.41 12.39
CA ILE A 224 -2.36 -9.25 12.88
C ILE A 224 -2.56 -9.84 14.28
N GLY A 225 -1.97 -11.01 14.56
CA GLY A 225 -2.07 -11.63 15.88
C GLY A 225 -1.51 -10.75 16.98
N MET A 226 -0.30 -10.22 16.76
CA MET A 226 0.37 -9.31 17.69
C MET A 226 -0.37 -7.98 17.83
N MET A 227 -0.88 -7.41 16.74
CA MET A 227 -1.72 -6.20 16.78
C MET A 227 -2.97 -6.41 17.64
N GLY A 228 -3.62 -7.58 17.52
CA GLY A 228 -4.76 -7.95 18.34
C GLY A 228 -4.42 -8.03 19.83
N GLU A 229 -3.25 -8.59 20.18
CA GLU A 229 -2.80 -8.65 21.58
C GLU A 229 -2.48 -7.27 22.15
N GLN A 230 -1.85 -6.39 21.36
CA GLN A 230 -1.56 -5.01 21.75
C GLN A 230 -2.86 -4.22 22.00
N ALA A 231 -3.83 -4.33 21.10
CA ALA A 231 -5.14 -3.71 21.24
C ALA A 231 -5.87 -4.19 22.51
N VAL A 232 -5.82 -5.49 22.81
CA VAL A 232 -6.38 -6.05 24.05
C VAL A 232 -5.69 -5.48 25.28
N SER A 233 -4.36 -5.40 25.28
CA SER A 233 -3.63 -4.80 26.40
C SER A 233 -4.01 -3.33 26.60
N TYR A 234 -4.23 -2.58 25.51
CA TYR A 234 -4.63 -1.18 25.57
C TYR A 234 -6.03 -1.02 26.17
N GLY A 235 -7.01 -1.81 25.70
CA GLY A 235 -8.37 -1.81 26.25
C GLY A 235 -8.43 -2.17 27.74
N LEU A 236 -7.62 -3.14 28.18
CA LEU A 236 -7.54 -3.51 29.60
C LEU A 236 -6.96 -2.38 30.48
N LYS A 237 -5.97 -1.63 29.97
CA LYS A 237 -5.44 -0.45 30.66
C LYS A 237 -6.49 0.65 30.79
N ALA A 238 -7.26 0.90 29.73
CA ALA A 238 -8.35 1.88 29.76
C ALA A 238 -9.45 1.48 30.77
N ALA A 239 -9.85 0.20 30.78
CA ALA A 239 -10.80 -0.32 31.75
C ALA A 239 -10.29 -0.18 33.20
N SER A 240 -9.02 -0.53 33.44
CA SER A 240 -8.39 -0.38 34.76
C SER A 240 -8.33 1.09 35.21
N ALA A 241 -7.99 2.01 34.31
CA ALA A 241 -8.00 3.45 34.59
C ALA A 241 -9.41 3.96 34.94
N GLN A 242 -10.44 3.45 34.26
CA GLN A 242 -11.82 3.79 34.55
C GLN A 242 -12.26 3.29 35.93
N ILE A 243 -11.85 2.08 36.35
CA ILE A 243 -12.09 1.57 37.71
C ILE A 243 -11.45 2.52 38.74
N ALA A 244 -10.20 2.93 38.50
CA ALA A 244 -9.49 3.84 39.40
C ALA A 244 -10.19 5.20 39.52
N ASP A 245 -10.62 5.79 38.40
CA ASP A 245 -11.36 7.06 38.40
C ASP A 245 -12.69 6.95 39.18
N ILE A 246 -13.44 5.87 38.98
CA ILE A 246 -14.68 5.60 39.72
C ILE A 246 -14.41 5.48 41.23
N GLN A 247 -13.37 4.76 41.63
CA GLN A 247 -12.99 4.60 43.03
C GLN A 247 -12.50 5.93 43.65
N MET A 248 -11.77 6.74 42.89
CA MET A 248 -11.36 8.09 43.33
C MET A 248 -12.57 9.00 43.54
N ARG A 249 -13.52 9.02 42.60
CA ARG A 249 -14.78 9.79 42.74
C ARG A 249 -15.65 9.31 43.90
N GLY A 250 -15.63 8.01 44.19
CA GLY A 250 -16.35 7.40 45.32
C GLY A 250 -15.65 7.57 46.68
N SER A 251 -14.39 8.01 46.70
CA SER A 251 -13.61 8.15 47.93
C SER A 251 -13.99 9.42 48.71
N LYS A 252 -14.22 9.26 50.02
CA LYS A 252 -14.44 10.38 50.96
C LYS A 252 -13.30 11.41 50.96
N LEU A 253 -12.10 11.03 50.48
CA LEU A 253 -10.93 11.90 50.40
C LEU A 253 -10.96 12.87 49.20
N ALA A 254 -11.71 12.58 48.13
CA ALA A 254 -11.82 13.48 46.97
C ALA A 254 -12.51 14.81 47.35
N GLY A 255 -13.41 14.79 48.34
CA GLY A 255 -14.02 15.99 48.92
C GLY A 255 -13.11 16.79 49.86
N MET A 256 -11.97 16.24 50.31
CA MET A 256 -11.01 16.93 51.18
C MET A 256 -9.84 17.56 50.41
N ALA A 257 -9.54 17.09 49.19
CA ALA A 257 -8.48 17.66 48.35
C ALA A 257 -8.83 19.05 47.77
N GLY A 258 -10.11 19.43 47.76
CA GLY A 258 -10.58 20.78 47.37
C GLY A 258 -10.73 21.76 48.55
N MET A 259 -10.28 21.39 49.76
CA MET A 259 -10.34 22.23 50.97
C MET A 259 -8.96 22.77 51.41
N PHE A 260 -7.93 22.68 50.54
CA PHE A 260 -6.62 23.27 50.74
C PHE A 260 -6.29 24.29 49.65
#